data_AF-A0A847LR29-F1
#
_entry.id   AF-A0A847LR29-F1
#
_cell.length_a   1.000
_cell.length_b   1.000
_cell.length_c   1.000
_cell.angle_alpha   90.00
_cell.angle_beta   90.00
_cell.angle_gamma   90.00
#
_symmetry.space_group_name_H-M   'P 1'
#
loop_
_entity.id
_entity.type
_entity.pdbx_description
1 polymer ?
#
loop_
_entity_poly.entity_id
_entity_poly.type
_entity_poly.pdbx_seq_one_letter_code
_entity_poly.pdbx_strand_id
1 'polypeptide(L)'
;MFRSAAILKNLVLILALSSAWLSPGVLLAHCDTFAGPVLIEARKALETGDVTPLLKWVKPDREEVIKKAFAEASKNRKTGQKEADHAFFEILIRIHREGEGAPFTGIKPAGTELPPAVVAADQALETGSAKALIDLQAKDLAGKVQARYDHALAKKRSAARSVAQGREFVAAYVEYVHFVEALSGLLAGEAGPHHEGGEPETGTGPCSSCDSHGK
;
A
#
# COMPACT_ATOMS: atom_id res chain seq x y z
N MET A 1 14.46 -20.18 -41.72
CA MET A 1 15.22 -20.03 -40.45
C MET A 1 15.27 -18.60 -39.88
N PHE A 2 14.31 -17.70 -40.15
CA PHE A 2 14.36 -16.31 -39.62
C PHE A 2 13.00 -15.80 -39.06
N ARG A 3 12.33 -16.58 -38.20
CA ARG A 3 11.09 -16.13 -37.53
C ARG A 3 11.07 -16.28 -36.01
N SER A 4 12.06 -16.95 -35.41
CA SER A 4 12.05 -17.25 -33.97
C SER A 4 12.73 -16.19 -33.10
N ALA A 5 13.54 -15.29 -33.66
CA ALA A 5 14.31 -14.31 -32.88
C ALA A 5 13.52 -13.04 -32.50
N ALA A 6 12.47 -12.68 -33.26
CA ALA A 6 11.67 -11.47 -33.00
C ALA A 6 10.63 -11.68 -31.89
N ILE A 7 10.08 -12.90 -31.78
CA ILE A 7 9.07 -13.26 -30.78
C ILE A 7 9.69 -13.31 -29.38
N LEU A 8 10.96 -13.75 -29.28
CA LEU A 8 11.68 -13.83 -28.00
C LEU A 8 12.07 -12.43 -27.45
N LYS A 9 12.35 -11.46 -28.34
CA LYS A 9 12.67 -10.07 -27.93
C LYS A 9 11.46 -9.35 -27.35
N ASN A 10 10.26 -9.58 -27.87
CA ASN A 10 9.04 -8.95 -27.35
C ASN A 10 8.57 -9.57 -26.03
N LEU A 11 8.88 -10.85 -25.76
CA LEU A 11 8.53 -11.50 -24.50
C LEU A 11 9.39 -11.00 -23.33
N VAL A 12 10.68 -10.74 -23.57
CA VAL A 12 11.60 -10.20 -22.56
C VAL A 12 11.27 -8.74 -22.21
N LEU A 13 10.76 -7.96 -23.17
CA LEU A 13 10.33 -6.57 -22.91
C LEU A 13 9.03 -6.48 -22.09
N ILE A 14 8.14 -7.48 -22.19
CA ILE A 14 6.88 -7.54 -21.44
C ILE A 14 7.11 -8.05 -20.00
N LEU A 15 8.10 -8.93 -19.78
CA LEU A 15 8.49 -9.34 -18.42
C LEU A 15 9.31 -8.29 -17.66
N ALA A 16 10.02 -7.40 -18.36
CA ALA A 16 10.84 -6.35 -17.70
C ALA A 16 10.02 -5.13 -17.23
N LEU A 17 8.78 -4.96 -17.71
CA LEU A 17 7.91 -3.83 -17.32
C LEU A 17 6.97 -4.14 -16.14
N SER A 18 6.88 -5.41 -15.72
CA SER A 18 5.98 -5.85 -14.65
C SER A 18 6.64 -5.90 -13.26
N SER A 19 7.96 -5.77 -13.17
CA SER A 19 8.71 -5.82 -11.91
C SER A 19 8.88 -4.47 -11.19
N ALA A 20 8.34 -3.38 -11.74
CA ALA A 20 8.48 -2.03 -11.15
C ALA A 20 7.37 -1.60 -10.18
N TRP A 21 6.42 -2.48 -9.83
CA TRP A 21 5.19 -2.11 -9.08
C TRP A 21 5.11 -2.66 -7.65
N LEU A 22 6.25 -2.94 -7.02
CA LEU A 22 6.29 -3.05 -5.55
C LEU A 22 7.19 -1.94 -4.99
N SER A 23 6.62 -0.74 -4.86
CA SER A 23 7.12 0.25 -3.91
C SER A 23 6.12 0.37 -2.76
N PRO A 24 6.20 -0.50 -1.72
CA PRO A 24 5.41 -0.35 -0.50
C PRO A 24 5.72 0.94 0.28
N GLY A 25 6.72 1.72 -0.15
CA GLY A 25 7.35 2.76 0.67
C GLY A 25 6.62 4.10 0.76
N VAL A 26 5.65 4.40 -0.11
CA VAL A 26 5.06 5.76 -0.14
C VAL A 26 3.91 5.91 0.85
N LEU A 27 3.14 4.85 1.09
CA LEU A 27 2.02 4.87 2.05
C LEU A 27 2.47 4.86 3.52
N LEU A 28 3.76 4.60 3.77
CA LEU A 28 4.31 4.39 5.11
C LEU A 28 5.23 5.52 5.59
N ALA A 29 5.43 6.57 4.78
CA ALA A 29 6.35 7.65 5.11
C ALA A 29 5.80 8.60 6.19
N HIS A 30 4.48 8.70 6.35
CA HIS A 30 3.89 9.74 7.20
C HIS A 30 4.34 9.64 8.67
N CYS A 31 4.26 8.45 9.25
CA CYS A 31 4.63 8.19 10.65
C CYS A 31 6.14 8.26 10.91
N ASP A 32 6.99 8.14 9.89
CA ASP A 32 8.45 8.19 10.01
C ASP A 32 9.09 9.49 9.49
N THR A 33 8.32 10.57 9.28
CA THR A 33 8.88 11.90 8.99
C THR A 33 9.14 12.75 10.24
N PHE A 34 10.06 13.71 10.16
CA PHE A 34 10.25 14.73 11.21
C PHE A 34 9.02 15.63 11.46
N ALA A 35 8.10 15.70 10.50
CA ALA A 35 6.84 16.43 10.60
C ALA A 35 5.64 15.50 10.88
N GLY A 36 5.90 14.21 11.12
CA GLY A 36 4.88 13.19 11.34
C GLY A 36 4.36 13.20 12.78
N PRO A 37 3.18 12.62 13.03
CA PRO A 37 2.47 12.69 14.29
C PRO A 37 3.29 12.08 15.44
N VAL A 38 3.99 10.98 15.16
CA VAL A 38 4.86 10.31 16.14
C VAL A 38 5.95 11.25 16.65
N LEU A 39 6.63 11.98 15.77
CA LEU A 39 7.74 12.87 16.16
C LEU A 39 7.27 14.25 16.65
N ILE A 40 6.08 14.71 16.24
CA ILE A 40 5.43 15.87 16.85
C ILE A 40 5.16 15.58 18.33
N GLU A 41 4.57 14.43 18.65
CA GLU A 41 4.35 14.05 20.04
C GLU A 41 5.65 13.77 20.79
N ALA A 42 6.63 13.11 20.16
CA ALA A 42 7.92 12.83 20.78
C ALA A 42 8.64 14.10 21.24
N ARG A 43 8.58 15.16 20.43
CA ARG A 43 9.15 16.47 20.78
C ARG A 43 8.44 17.06 21.99
N LYS A 44 7.10 17.08 21.98
CA LYS A 44 6.29 17.57 23.11
C LYS A 44 6.52 16.76 24.38
N ALA A 45 6.64 15.45 24.28
CA ALA A 45 6.95 14.56 25.39
C ALA A 45 8.33 14.90 25.99
N LEU A 46 9.36 15.07 25.17
CA LEU A 46 10.69 15.46 25.65
C LEU A 46 10.68 16.86 26.30
N GLU A 47 9.94 17.81 25.74
CA GLU A 47 9.77 19.17 26.29
C GLU A 47 9.08 19.16 27.66
N THR A 48 8.04 18.35 27.82
CA THR A 48 7.24 18.26 29.04
C THR A 48 7.79 17.28 30.08
N GLY A 49 8.70 16.39 29.66
CA GLY A 49 9.24 15.33 30.51
C GLY A 49 8.28 14.16 30.74
N ASP A 50 7.21 14.06 29.95
CA ASP A 50 6.20 12.99 30.06
C ASP A 50 6.26 12.04 28.86
N VAL A 51 6.67 10.80 29.09
CA VAL A 51 6.77 9.74 28.06
C VAL A 51 5.41 9.11 27.74
N THR A 52 4.42 9.27 28.63
CA THR A 52 3.12 8.57 28.56
C THR A 52 2.42 8.70 27.21
N PRO A 53 2.36 9.88 26.56
CA PRO A 53 1.71 10.03 25.25
C PRO A 53 2.33 9.17 24.14
N LEU A 54 3.61 8.76 24.30
CA LEU A 54 4.35 8.01 23.28
C LEU A 54 4.06 6.52 23.30
N LEU A 55 3.64 5.97 24.45
CA LEU A 55 3.49 4.54 24.63
C LEU A 55 2.39 3.95 23.74
N LYS A 56 1.40 4.76 23.34
CA LYS A 56 0.34 4.34 22.39
C LYS A 56 0.83 4.06 20.97
N TRP A 57 2.02 4.56 20.61
CA TRP A 57 2.59 4.39 19.27
C TRP A 57 3.40 3.11 19.12
N VAL A 58 3.57 2.34 20.19
CA VAL A 58 4.35 1.10 20.19
C VAL A 58 3.53 -0.05 20.77
N LYS A 59 3.98 -1.30 20.51
CA LYS A 59 3.37 -2.47 21.14
C LYS A 59 3.66 -2.48 22.65
N PRO A 60 2.74 -3.03 23.49
CA PRO A 60 2.91 -3.05 24.95
C PRO A 60 4.23 -3.66 25.43
N ASP A 61 4.73 -4.70 24.75
CA ASP A 61 5.99 -5.39 25.07
C ASP A 61 7.24 -4.54 24.75
N ARG A 62 7.08 -3.42 24.05
CA ARG A 62 8.16 -2.49 23.69
C ARG A 62 8.17 -1.22 24.54
N GLU A 63 7.17 -0.99 25.40
CA GLU A 63 7.05 0.23 26.21
C GLU A 63 8.29 0.48 27.09
N GLU A 64 8.82 -0.56 27.74
CA GLU A 64 9.99 -0.43 28.61
C GLU A 64 11.26 -0.01 27.85
N VAL A 65 11.37 -0.37 26.57
CA VAL A 65 12.47 0.10 25.72
C VAL A 65 12.33 1.60 25.46
N ILE A 66 11.11 2.07 25.17
CA ILE A 66 10.83 3.49 24.94
C ILE A 66 11.06 4.32 26.22
N LYS A 67 10.59 3.85 27.38
CA LYS A 67 10.81 4.55 28.66
C LYS A 67 12.29 4.74 28.98
N LYS A 68 13.11 3.69 28.76
CA LYS A 68 14.56 3.75 28.97
C LYS A 68 15.24 4.72 27.99
N ALA A 69 14.93 4.62 26.70
CA ALA A 69 15.48 5.50 25.68
C ALA A 69 15.09 6.97 25.92
N PHE A 70 13.84 7.22 26.35
CA PHE A 70 13.35 8.54 26.70
C PHE A 70 14.14 9.13 27.88
N ALA A 71 14.31 8.37 28.97
CA ALA A 71 15.06 8.82 30.14
C ALA A 71 16.53 9.14 29.82
N GLU A 72 17.16 8.32 28.97
CA GLU A 72 18.52 8.56 28.49
C GLU A 72 18.61 9.84 27.66
N ALA A 73 17.70 10.04 26.71
CA ALA A 73 17.64 11.25 25.91
C ALA A 73 17.42 12.50 26.78
N SER A 74 16.46 12.47 27.71
CA SER A 74 16.21 13.57 28.65
C SER A 74 17.46 13.96 29.45
N LYS A 75 18.28 12.99 29.86
CA LYS A 75 19.56 13.25 30.54
C LYS A 75 20.58 13.89 29.59
N ASN A 76 20.71 13.36 28.37
CA ASN A 76 21.72 13.76 27.39
C ASN A 76 21.41 15.12 26.73
N ARG A 77 20.17 15.61 26.80
CA ARG A 77 19.81 16.96 26.32
C ARG A 77 20.63 18.09 26.95
N LYS A 78 21.22 17.87 28.15
CA LYS A 78 22.12 18.84 28.81
C LYS A 78 23.45 19.05 28.07
N THR A 79 23.91 18.04 27.34
CA THR A 79 25.21 18.06 26.63
C THR A 79 25.05 18.26 25.12
N GLY A 80 23.86 17.99 24.58
CA GLY A 80 23.54 18.18 23.17
C GLY A 80 22.08 17.81 22.91
N GLN A 81 21.19 18.81 22.91
CA GLN A 81 19.76 18.57 22.75
C GLN A 81 19.44 17.91 21.41
N LYS A 82 19.98 18.43 20.31
CA LYS A 82 19.65 17.95 18.97
C LYS A 82 20.04 16.48 18.79
N GLU A 83 21.23 16.12 19.26
CA GLU A 83 21.78 14.77 19.14
C GLU A 83 21.01 13.79 20.03
N ALA A 84 20.67 14.19 21.26
CA ALA A 84 19.87 13.39 22.17
C ALA A 84 18.45 13.15 21.64
N ASP A 85 17.78 14.19 21.16
CA ASP A 85 16.45 14.11 20.57
C ASP A 85 16.47 13.19 19.34
N HIS A 86 17.46 13.36 18.45
CA HIS A 86 17.59 12.54 17.24
C HIS A 86 17.81 11.05 17.56
N ALA A 87 18.69 10.73 18.52
CA ALA A 87 18.92 9.34 18.93
C ALA A 87 17.64 8.69 19.47
N PHE A 88 16.85 9.41 20.26
CA PHE A 88 15.56 8.92 20.73
C PHE A 88 14.56 8.71 19.60
N PHE A 89 14.46 9.67 18.68
CA PHE A 89 13.55 9.60 17.54
C PHE A 89 13.83 8.38 16.67
N GLU A 90 15.09 8.02 16.41
CA GLU A 90 15.42 6.82 15.65
C GLU A 90 14.95 5.54 16.34
N ILE A 91 15.10 5.45 17.67
CA ILE A 91 14.65 4.29 18.45
C ILE A 91 13.11 4.20 18.40
N LEU A 92 12.42 5.31 18.66
CA LEU A 92 10.97 5.37 18.67
C LEU A 92 10.38 4.98 17.31
N ILE A 93 10.87 5.59 16.23
CA ILE A 93 10.38 5.29 14.88
C ILE A 93 10.69 3.85 14.50
N ARG A 94 11.91 3.34 14.79
CA ARG A 94 12.24 1.95 14.49
C ARG A 94 11.26 0.97 15.15
N ILE A 95 10.96 1.19 16.43
CA ILE A 95 10.05 0.33 17.20
C ILE A 95 8.60 0.48 16.71
N HIS A 96 8.16 1.70 16.41
CA HIS A 96 6.84 1.96 15.84
C HIS A 96 6.65 1.20 14.52
N ARG A 97 7.61 1.33 13.60
CA ARG A 97 7.59 0.68 12.27
C ARG A 97 7.65 -0.85 12.39
N GLU A 98 8.47 -1.38 13.30
CA GLU A 98 8.50 -2.80 13.67
C GLU A 98 7.11 -3.28 14.17
N GLY A 99 6.43 -2.43 14.94
CA GLY A 99 5.05 -2.65 15.39
C GLY A 99 4.06 -2.84 14.23
N GLU A 100 4.22 -2.06 13.18
CA GLU A 100 3.43 -2.10 11.93
C GLU A 100 3.84 -3.24 10.97
N GLY A 101 4.88 -4.01 11.32
CA GLY A 101 5.42 -5.06 10.46
C GLY A 101 6.22 -4.51 9.27
N ALA A 102 6.74 -3.29 9.38
CA ALA A 102 7.41 -2.59 8.30
C ALA A 102 8.86 -2.22 8.64
N PRO A 103 9.77 -2.19 7.66
CA PRO A 103 11.18 -1.92 7.91
C PRO A 103 11.43 -0.45 8.26
N PHE A 104 12.39 -0.22 9.15
CA PHE A 104 12.95 1.10 9.39
C PHE A 104 13.92 1.50 8.28
N THR A 105 13.67 2.62 7.61
CA THR A 105 14.49 3.12 6.48
C THR A 105 15.08 4.50 6.74
N GLY A 106 15.24 4.87 8.01
CA GLY A 106 15.62 6.21 8.44
C GLY A 106 14.41 7.14 8.61
N ILE A 107 14.59 8.22 9.38
CA ILE A 107 13.59 9.27 9.53
C ILE A 107 13.59 10.15 8.27
N LYS A 108 12.42 10.38 7.68
CA LYS A 108 12.31 11.20 6.47
C LYS A 108 12.41 12.69 6.80
N PRO A 109 13.05 13.51 5.95
CA PRO A 109 13.16 14.95 6.14
C PRO A 109 11.81 15.64 6.34
N ALA A 110 11.80 16.75 7.08
CA ALA A 110 10.67 17.65 7.07
C ALA A 110 10.44 18.18 5.65
N GLY A 111 9.18 18.26 5.21
CA GLY A 111 8.83 18.62 3.83
C GLY A 111 8.90 17.46 2.83
N THR A 112 9.07 16.21 3.30
CA THR A 112 8.82 15.02 2.45
C THR A 112 7.42 15.10 1.86
N GLU A 113 7.30 15.01 0.54
CA GLU A 113 6.01 15.01 -0.14
C GLU A 113 5.22 13.75 0.25
N LEU A 114 4.01 13.96 0.75
CA LEU A 114 3.11 12.89 1.17
C LEU A 114 1.92 12.81 0.20
N PRO A 115 1.34 11.62 0.01
CA PRO A 115 0.11 11.49 -0.77
C PRO A 115 -0.98 12.43 -0.22
N PRO A 116 -1.66 13.22 -1.08
CA PRO A 116 -2.68 14.17 -0.61
C PRO A 116 -3.80 13.53 0.22
N ALA A 117 -4.16 12.28 -0.07
CA ALA A 117 -5.16 11.55 0.70
C ALA A 117 -4.69 11.22 2.13
N VAL A 118 -3.39 10.97 2.34
CA VAL A 118 -2.83 10.74 3.67
C VAL A 118 -2.86 12.04 4.47
N VAL A 119 -2.36 13.13 3.90
CA VAL A 119 -2.40 14.46 4.53
C VAL A 119 -3.82 14.87 4.91
N ALA A 120 -4.79 14.65 4.01
CA ALA A 120 -6.20 14.95 4.28
C ALA A 120 -6.81 14.04 5.36
N ALA A 121 -6.33 12.80 5.51
CA ALA A 121 -6.77 11.90 6.57
C ALA A 121 -6.28 12.35 7.95
N ASP A 122 -5.03 12.76 8.08
CA ASP A 122 -4.51 13.29 9.34
C ASP A 122 -5.24 14.58 9.74
N GLN A 123 -5.44 15.48 8.77
CA GLN A 123 -6.21 16.71 8.98
C GLN A 123 -7.66 16.43 9.39
N ALA A 124 -8.27 15.35 8.86
CA ALA A 124 -9.62 14.98 9.23
C ALA A 124 -9.73 14.59 10.72
N LEU A 125 -8.73 13.89 11.26
CA LEU A 125 -8.68 13.53 12.67
C LEU A 125 -8.41 14.74 13.56
N GLU A 126 -7.51 15.63 13.15
CA GLU A 126 -7.19 16.86 13.89
C GLU A 126 -8.37 17.85 13.92
N THR A 127 -9.11 17.98 12.81
CA THR A 127 -10.23 18.93 12.70
C THR A 127 -11.59 18.33 13.07
N GLY A 128 -11.67 17.01 13.26
CA GLY A 128 -12.92 16.29 13.48
C GLY A 128 -13.84 16.25 12.25
N SER A 129 -13.33 16.48 11.04
CA SER A 129 -14.12 16.52 9.81
C SER A 129 -13.43 15.84 8.63
N ALA A 130 -14.02 14.75 8.14
CA ALA A 130 -13.54 14.03 6.95
C ALA A 130 -13.92 14.66 5.61
N LYS A 131 -14.59 15.83 5.60
CA LYS A 131 -15.17 16.40 4.38
C LYS A 131 -14.14 16.59 3.26
N ALA A 132 -12.98 17.18 3.56
CA ALA A 132 -11.96 17.44 2.55
C ALA A 132 -11.37 16.15 1.97
N LEU A 133 -11.17 15.12 2.81
CA LEU A 133 -10.75 13.79 2.39
C LEU A 133 -11.78 13.14 1.46
N ILE A 134 -13.06 13.18 1.83
CA ILE A 134 -14.16 12.62 1.04
C ILE A 134 -14.24 13.31 -0.32
N ASP A 135 -14.23 14.65 -0.35
CA ASP A 135 -14.32 15.41 -1.61
C ASP A 135 -13.14 15.10 -2.54
N LEU A 136 -11.92 15.02 -1.99
CA LEU A 136 -10.71 14.68 -2.72
C LEU A 136 -10.80 13.29 -3.37
N GLN A 137 -11.16 12.27 -2.57
CA GLN A 137 -11.25 10.89 -3.04
C GLN A 137 -12.41 10.70 -4.02
N ALA A 138 -13.57 11.28 -3.75
CA ALA A 138 -14.74 11.18 -4.62
C ALA A 138 -14.47 11.80 -6.00
N LYS A 139 -13.78 12.95 -6.04
CA LYS A 139 -13.39 13.61 -7.29
C LYS A 139 -12.43 12.74 -8.12
N ASP A 140 -11.39 12.20 -7.50
CA ASP A 140 -10.41 11.34 -8.18
C ASP A 140 -11.08 10.07 -8.72
N LEU A 141 -11.92 9.44 -7.89
CA LEU A 141 -12.66 8.23 -8.26
C LEU A 141 -13.62 8.50 -9.43
N ALA A 142 -14.43 9.55 -9.34
CA ALA A 142 -15.37 9.92 -10.39
C ALA A 142 -14.64 10.18 -11.71
N GLY A 143 -13.51 10.90 -11.68
CA GLY A 143 -12.68 11.13 -12.87
C GLY A 143 -12.14 9.83 -13.49
N LYS A 144 -11.66 8.89 -12.67
CA LYS A 144 -11.14 7.59 -13.13
C LYS A 144 -12.22 6.69 -13.73
N VAL A 145 -13.43 6.70 -13.17
CA VAL A 145 -14.59 5.97 -13.72
C VAL A 145 -15.01 6.60 -15.04
N GLN A 146 -15.18 7.93 -15.06
CA GLN A 146 -15.63 8.68 -16.24
C GLN A 146 -14.67 8.49 -17.43
N ALA A 147 -13.36 8.61 -17.21
CA ALA A 147 -12.36 8.45 -18.27
C ALA A 147 -12.42 7.06 -18.95
N ARG A 148 -12.59 5.99 -18.17
CA ARG A 148 -12.70 4.62 -18.70
C ARG A 148 -14.02 4.40 -19.43
N TYR A 149 -15.11 4.92 -18.87
CA TYR A 149 -16.42 4.89 -19.52
C TYR A 149 -16.39 5.59 -20.88
N ASP A 150 -15.84 6.80 -20.94
CA ASP A 150 -15.76 7.58 -22.18
C ASP A 150 -14.89 6.89 -23.23
N HIS A 151 -13.77 6.28 -22.81
CA HIS A 151 -12.90 5.49 -23.69
C HIS A 151 -13.64 4.29 -24.29
N ALA A 152 -14.32 3.49 -23.45
CA ALA A 152 -15.10 2.34 -23.91
C ALA A 152 -16.26 2.77 -24.83
N LEU A 153 -16.96 3.85 -24.48
CA LEU A 153 -18.06 4.39 -25.28
C LEU A 153 -17.58 4.90 -26.64
N ALA A 154 -16.44 5.58 -26.69
CA ALA A 154 -15.86 6.05 -27.95
C ALA A 154 -15.56 4.90 -28.90
N LYS A 155 -14.94 3.82 -28.41
CA LYS A 155 -14.66 2.61 -29.20
C LYS A 155 -15.94 1.87 -29.62
N LYS A 156 -16.95 1.84 -28.75
CA LYS A 156 -18.26 1.22 -29.03
C LYS A 156 -18.91 1.79 -30.30
N ARG A 157 -18.78 3.10 -30.54
CA ARG A 157 -19.40 3.79 -31.70
C ARG A 157 -18.92 3.27 -33.05
N SER A 158 -17.72 2.71 -33.14
CA SER A 158 -17.14 2.16 -34.37
C SER A 158 -17.05 0.64 -34.38
N ALA A 159 -17.45 -0.04 -33.31
CA ALA A 159 -17.23 -1.48 -33.10
C ALA A 159 -17.84 -2.36 -34.20
N ALA A 160 -18.94 -1.94 -34.83
CA ALA A 160 -19.62 -2.70 -35.89
C ALA A 160 -18.97 -2.55 -37.28
N ARG A 161 -18.00 -1.64 -37.46
CA ARG A 161 -17.41 -1.37 -38.78
C ARG A 161 -16.41 -2.43 -39.23
N SER A 162 -15.79 -3.15 -38.30
CA SER A 162 -14.91 -4.29 -38.60
C SER A 162 -14.64 -5.12 -37.35
N VAL A 163 -14.20 -6.37 -37.53
CA VAL A 163 -13.76 -7.25 -36.42
C VAL A 163 -12.62 -6.62 -35.62
N ALA A 164 -11.69 -5.92 -36.29
CA ALA A 164 -10.58 -5.24 -35.62
C ALA A 164 -11.08 -4.13 -34.68
N GLN A 165 -12.00 -3.29 -35.15
CA GLN A 165 -12.60 -2.23 -34.33
C GLN A 165 -13.49 -2.79 -33.22
N GLY A 166 -14.17 -3.91 -33.48
CA GLY A 166 -14.89 -4.66 -32.45
C GLY A 166 -13.96 -5.15 -31.32
N ARG A 167 -12.77 -5.67 -31.66
CA ARG A 167 -11.77 -6.10 -30.66
C ARG A 167 -11.22 -4.94 -29.84
N GLU A 168 -11.00 -3.77 -30.44
CA GLU A 168 -10.61 -2.57 -29.68
C GLU A 168 -11.69 -2.16 -28.67
N PHE A 169 -12.97 -2.23 -29.06
CA PHE A 169 -14.08 -1.99 -28.13
C PHE A 169 -14.11 -3.02 -27.01
N VAL A 170 -14.02 -4.32 -27.32
CA VAL A 170 -14.02 -5.38 -26.29
C VAL A 170 -12.89 -5.18 -25.29
N ALA A 171 -11.69 -4.82 -25.74
CA ALA A 171 -10.58 -4.53 -24.83
C ALA A 171 -10.89 -3.36 -23.88
N ALA A 172 -11.39 -2.24 -24.41
CA ALA A 172 -11.76 -1.08 -23.60
C ALA A 172 -12.96 -1.37 -22.67
N TYR A 173 -13.91 -2.19 -23.11
CA TYR A 173 -15.05 -2.63 -22.32
C TYR A 173 -14.60 -3.47 -21.11
N VAL A 174 -13.76 -4.48 -21.35
CA VAL A 174 -13.25 -5.36 -20.28
C VAL A 174 -12.47 -4.55 -19.25
N GLU A 175 -11.60 -3.62 -19.68
CA GLU A 175 -10.87 -2.74 -18.77
C GLU A 175 -11.82 -1.89 -17.90
N TYR A 176 -12.84 -1.29 -18.51
CA TYR A 176 -13.83 -0.48 -17.79
C TYR A 176 -14.63 -1.32 -16.78
N VAL A 177 -15.15 -2.48 -17.18
CA VAL A 177 -15.98 -3.33 -16.32
C VAL A 177 -15.16 -3.92 -15.18
N HIS A 178 -13.97 -4.47 -15.44
CA HIS A 178 -13.10 -4.99 -14.38
C HIS A 178 -12.72 -3.89 -13.37
N PHE A 179 -12.53 -2.65 -13.81
CA PHE A 179 -12.27 -1.54 -12.88
C PHE A 179 -13.48 -1.26 -11.96
N VAL A 180 -14.71 -1.28 -12.51
CA VAL A 180 -15.93 -1.10 -11.73
C VAL A 180 -16.18 -2.26 -10.77
N GLU A 181 -15.92 -3.49 -11.19
CA GLU A 181 -16.00 -4.69 -10.35
C GLU A 181 -15.01 -4.62 -9.19
N ALA A 182 -13.73 -4.32 -9.48
CA ALA A 182 -12.71 -4.17 -8.45
C ALA A 182 -13.06 -3.08 -7.42
N LEU A 183 -13.61 -1.95 -7.89
CA LEU A 183 -14.09 -0.88 -7.02
C LEU A 183 -15.26 -1.36 -6.14
N SER A 184 -16.22 -2.07 -6.72
CA SER A 184 -17.39 -2.58 -6.00
C SER A 184 -16.98 -3.59 -4.93
N GLY A 185 -16.06 -4.51 -5.25
CA GLY A 185 -15.51 -5.46 -4.27
C GLY A 185 -14.75 -4.78 -3.13
N LEU A 186 -13.97 -3.74 -3.42
CA LEU A 186 -13.31 -2.94 -2.38
C LEU A 186 -14.32 -2.27 -1.43
N LEU A 187 -15.41 -1.71 -1.98
CA LEU A 187 -16.45 -1.03 -1.20
C LEU A 187 -17.35 -2.00 -0.42
N ALA A 188 -17.59 -3.20 -0.95
CA ALA A 188 -18.34 -4.24 -0.27
C ALA A 188 -17.56 -4.90 0.88
N GLY A 189 -16.26 -4.60 1.03
CA GLY A 189 -15.37 -5.26 1.99
C GLY A 189 -14.98 -6.68 1.59
N GLU A 190 -15.20 -7.05 0.33
CA GLU A 190 -14.89 -8.38 -0.23
C GLU A 190 -13.45 -8.47 -0.75
N ALA A 191 -12.67 -7.38 -0.68
CA ALA A 191 -11.26 -7.36 -1.04
C ALA A 191 -10.35 -7.99 0.04
N GLY A 192 -10.51 -9.30 0.25
CA GLY A 192 -9.39 -10.21 0.54
C GLY A 192 -8.71 -10.63 -0.79
N PRO A 193 -7.49 -11.19 -0.77
CA PRO A 193 -6.75 -11.49 -2.00
C PRO A 193 -7.44 -12.60 -2.80
N HIS A 194 -8.22 -12.23 -3.83
CA HIS A 194 -8.66 -13.16 -4.87
C HIS A 194 -7.50 -13.43 -5.83
N HIS A 195 -6.63 -14.36 -5.44
CA HIS A 195 -5.96 -15.21 -6.40
C HIS A 195 -6.97 -16.26 -6.88
N GLU A 196 -7.62 -16.01 -8.02
CA GLU A 196 -8.29 -17.08 -8.76
C GLU A 196 -7.63 -17.23 -10.14
N GLY A 197 -6.45 -17.85 -10.11
CA GLY A 197 -5.97 -18.69 -11.20
C GLY A 197 -6.14 -20.13 -10.75
N GLY A 198 -7.35 -20.68 -10.87
CA GLY A 198 -7.60 -22.09 -10.62
C GLY A 198 -6.88 -22.93 -11.67
N GLU A 199 -5.83 -23.64 -11.26
CA GLU A 199 -5.33 -24.80 -11.99
C GLU A 199 -6.38 -25.91 -11.92
N PRO A 200 -6.60 -26.69 -12.99
CA PRO A 200 -7.45 -27.86 -12.93
C PRO A 200 -6.72 -28.94 -12.12
N GLU A 201 -7.25 -29.27 -10.94
CA GLU A 201 -6.86 -30.49 -10.24
C GLU A 201 -7.22 -31.70 -11.11
N THR A 202 -6.23 -32.24 -11.82
CA THR A 202 -6.31 -33.59 -12.37
C THR A 202 -6.16 -34.57 -11.22
N GLY A 203 -7.30 -34.97 -10.65
CA GLY A 203 -7.37 -36.05 -9.67
C GLY A 203 -6.94 -37.38 -10.29
N THR A 204 -5.68 -37.74 -10.10
CA THR A 204 -5.24 -39.14 -10.15
C THR A 204 -5.22 -39.66 -8.72
N GLY A 205 -6.33 -40.23 -8.29
CA GLY A 205 -6.39 -40.98 -7.03
C GLY A 205 -5.46 -42.21 -7.10
N PRO A 206 -4.87 -42.62 -5.97
CA PRO A 206 -4.05 -43.83 -5.92
C PRO A 206 -4.96 -45.07 -6.05
N CYS A 207 -4.74 -45.88 -7.08
CA CYS A 207 -5.27 -47.23 -7.18
C CYS A 207 -4.76 -48.05 -5.98
N SER A 208 -5.67 -48.33 -5.04
CA SER A 208 -5.46 -49.25 -3.94
C SER A 208 -6.06 -50.62 -4.27
N SER A 209 -5.28 -51.64 -3.95
CA SER A 209 -5.60 -53.06 -3.80
C SER A 209 -5.93 -53.87 -5.06
N CYS A 210 -4.92 -54.65 -5.45
CA CYS A 210 -5.06 -56.03 -5.90
C CYS A 210 -5.55 -56.93 -4.75
N ASP A 211 -5.97 -58.14 -5.09
CA ASP A 211 -6.43 -59.28 -4.26
C ASP A 211 -7.94 -59.32 -3.97
N SER A 212 -8.69 -60.40 -4.17
CA SER A 212 -8.42 -61.74 -4.70
C SER A 212 -9.76 -62.51 -4.82
N HIS A 213 -9.80 -63.49 -5.72
CA HIS A 213 -10.57 -64.75 -5.70
C HIS A 213 -12.11 -64.79 -5.79
N GLY A 214 -12.59 -65.30 -6.94
CA GLY A 214 -13.05 -66.70 -7.02
C GLY A 214 -14.56 -66.96 -6.93
N LYS A 215 -15.20 -67.25 -8.07
CA LYS A 215 -15.62 -68.60 -8.51
C LYS A 215 -16.10 -68.55 -9.96
#